data_AF-A0A834FQ63-F1
#
_entry.id   AF-A0A834FQ63-F1
#
_cell.length_a   1.000
_cell.length_b   1.000
_cell.length_c   1.000
_cell.angle_alpha   90.00
_cell.angle_beta   90.00
_cell.angle_gamma   90.00
#
_symmetry.space_group_name_H-M   'P 1'
#
loop_
_entity.id
_entity.type
_entity.pdbx_description
1 polymer ?
#
loop_
_entity_poly.entity_id
_entity_poly.type
_entity_poly.pdbx_seq_one_letter_code
_entity_poly.pdbx_strand_id
1 'polypeptide(L)'
;MFNEKGQRYLDCINNVAHVGHCHPDVVKAGSQQMEVLNTNTRFLHDNLVLYAKRLQATLPDKLSVCYFVNSGSEANDLALRLAWQYTGHKDIITLEK
;
A
#
# COMPACT_ATOMS: atom_id res chain seq x y z
N MET A 1 6.84 -13.51 17.30
CA MET A 1 6.87 -14.64 16.34
C MET A 1 7.06 -15.95 17.08
N PHE A 2 6.62 -17.07 16.50
CA PHE A 2 6.74 -18.40 17.10
C PHE A 2 7.20 -19.41 16.05
N ASN A 3 7.98 -20.42 16.45
CA ASN A 3 8.23 -21.60 15.60
C ASN A 3 7.21 -22.72 15.91
N GLU A 4 7.29 -23.83 15.19
CA GLU A 4 6.42 -25.00 15.32
C GLU A 4 6.50 -25.70 16.68
N LYS A 5 7.59 -25.47 17.44
CA LYS A 5 7.79 -25.98 18.81
C LYS A 5 7.32 -25.00 19.89
N GLY A 6 6.72 -23.87 19.50
CA GLY A 6 6.22 -22.85 20.42
C GLY A 6 7.27 -21.90 20.99
N GLN A 7 8.52 -21.95 20.50
CA GLN A 7 9.57 -21.02 20.94
C GLN A 7 9.23 -19.60 20.49
N ARG A 8 9.36 -18.64 21.41
CA ARG A 8 9.07 -17.22 21.18
C ARG A 8 10.28 -16.48 20.65
N TYR A 9 10.03 -15.60 19.68
CA TYR A 9 11.02 -14.68 19.12
C TYR A 9 10.48 -13.25 19.18
N LEU A 10 11.29 -12.33 19.69
CA LEU A 10 11.11 -10.90 19.53
C LEU A 10 11.45 -10.54 18.09
N ASP A 11 10.53 -9.88 17.41
CA ASP A 11 10.69 -9.51 16.00
C ASP A 11 11.10 -8.03 15.90
N CYS A 12 12.34 -7.80 15.47
CA CYS A 12 12.90 -6.47 15.21
C CYS A 12 13.24 -6.30 13.71
N ILE A 13 12.72 -7.15 12.83
CA ILE A 13 13.11 -7.21 11.41
C ILE A 13 11.91 -6.91 10.50
N ASN A 14 10.75 -7.49 10.76
CA ASN A 14 9.61 -7.44 9.84
C ASN A 14 8.84 -6.12 9.92
N ASN A 15 9.31 -5.11 9.20
CA ASN A 15 8.62 -3.82 9.07
C ASN A 15 7.24 -3.90 8.40
N VAL A 16 6.99 -4.93 7.56
CA VAL A 16 5.71 -5.13 6.84
C VAL A 16 4.54 -5.32 7.80
N ALA A 17 4.76 -6.01 8.93
CA ALA A 17 3.76 -6.17 9.98
C ALA A 17 3.66 -4.89 10.82
N HIS A 18 3.36 -3.76 10.18
CA HIS A 18 3.52 -2.41 10.72
C HIS A 18 2.75 -2.15 12.02
N VAL A 19 1.53 -2.72 12.12
CA VAL A 19 0.67 -2.63 13.32
C VAL A 19 0.71 -3.91 14.17
N GLY A 20 1.70 -4.77 13.95
CA GLY A 20 1.83 -6.07 14.60
C GLY A 20 1.29 -7.24 13.78
N HIS A 21 1.89 -8.40 13.98
CA HIS A 21 1.50 -9.65 13.32
C HIS A 21 0.08 -10.05 13.69
N CYS A 22 -0.72 -10.44 12.69
CA CYS A 22 -2.10 -10.90 12.87
C CYS A 22 -3.00 -9.94 13.66
N HIS A 23 -2.83 -8.62 13.48
CA HIS A 23 -3.62 -7.63 14.21
C HIS A 23 -5.13 -7.85 13.98
N PRO A 24 -5.94 -8.04 15.03
CA PRO A 24 -7.32 -8.52 14.92
C PRO A 24 -8.21 -7.59 14.09
N ASP A 25 -8.03 -6.27 14.20
CA ASP A 25 -8.82 -5.32 13.40
C ASP A 25 -8.51 -5.39 11.90
N VAL A 26 -7.26 -5.68 11.52
CA VAL A 26 -6.87 -5.82 10.11
C VAL A 26 -7.46 -7.10 9.54
N VAL A 27 -7.34 -8.21 10.28
CA VAL A 27 -7.94 -9.50 9.89
C VAL A 27 -9.45 -9.36 9.73
N LYS A 28 -10.13 -8.77 10.72
CA LYS A 28 -11.58 -8.57 10.70
C LYS A 28 -12.02 -7.73 9.49
N ALA A 29 -11.39 -6.58 9.25
CA ALA A 29 -11.75 -5.72 8.14
C ALA A 29 -11.55 -6.40 6.78
N GLY A 30 -10.43 -7.12 6.60
CA GLY A 30 -10.16 -7.89 5.38
C GLY A 30 -11.18 -9.01 5.15
N SER A 31 -11.43 -9.84 6.17
CA SER A 31 -12.39 -10.95 6.08
C SER A 31 -13.80 -10.46 5.76
N GLN A 32 -14.28 -9.42 6.46
CA GLN A 32 -15.62 -8.86 6.23
C GLN A 32 -15.79 -8.35 4.79
N GLN A 33 -14.80 -7.66 4.24
CA GLN A 33 -14.91 -7.18 2.85
C GLN A 33 -14.82 -8.34 1.84
N MET A 34 -14.01 -9.37 2.10
CA MET A 34 -13.91 -10.54 1.22
C MET A 34 -15.22 -11.32 1.12
N GLU A 35 -16.03 -11.35 2.18
CA GLU A 35 -17.38 -11.93 2.17
C GLU A 35 -18.40 -11.12 1.35
N VAL A 36 -18.13 -9.84 1.12
CA VAL A 36 -19.02 -8.91 0.40
C VAL A 36 -18.63 -8.79 -1.07
N LEU A 37 -17.39 -8.35 -1.35
CA LEU A 37 -16.92 -8.10 -2.72
C LEU A 37 -15.38 -7.96 -2.76
N ASN A 38 -14.74 -8.66 -3.69
CA ASN A 38 -13.32 -8.53 -4.02
C ASN A 38 -13.08 -8.59 -5.55
N THR A 39 -13.67 -7.64 -6.28
CA THR A 39 -13.51 -7.50 -7.73
C THR A 39 -12.79 -6.19 -8.08
N ASN A 40 -12.47 -6.01 -9.36
CA ASN A 40 -11.79 -4.81 -9.83
C ASN A 40 -12.63 -3.54 -9.63
N THR A 41 -11.98 -2.38 -9.76
CA THR A 41 -12.55 -1.06 -9.48
C THR A 41 -13.38 -0.47 -10.63
N ARG A 42 -13.81 -1.27 -11.62
CA ARG A 42 -14.68 -0.76 -12.70
C ARG A 42 -16.04 -0.30 -12.15
N PHE A 43 -16.46 -0.89 -11.04
CA PHE A 43 -17.56 -0.41 -10.22
C PHE A 43 -16.96 0.24 -8.99
N LEU A 44 -17.31 1.50 -8.77
CA LEU A 44 -16.76 2.26 -7.65
C LEU A 44 -17.28 1.66 -6.34
N HIS A 45 -16.37 1.37 -5.41
CA HIS A 45 -16.70 0.93 -4.06
C HIS A 45 -16.18 1.95 -3.06
N ASP A 46 -17.03 2.34 -2.10
CA ASP A 46 -16.78 3.45 -1.17
C ASP A 46 -15.45 3.31 -0.42
N ASN A 47 -15.06 2.08 -0.05
CA ASN A 47 -13.81 1.83 0.66
C ASN A 47 -12.57 2.41 -0.03
N LEU A 48 -12.48 2.34 -1.37
CA LEU A 48 -11.32 2.85 -2.09
C LEU A 48 -11.28 4.39 -2.04
N VAL A 49 -12.45 5.03 -2.20
CA VAL A 49 -12.61 6.48 -2.13
C VAL A 49 -12.31 6.99 -0.72
N LEU A 50 -12.86 6.33 0.29
CA LEU A 50 -12.63 6.66 1.70
C LEU A 50 -11.16 6.48 2.06
N TYR A 51 -10.52 5.41 1.59
CA TYR A 51 -9.11 5.19 1.84
C TYR A 51 -8.24 6.25 1.17
N ALA A 52 -8.50 6.58 -0.10
CA ALA A 52 -7.80 7.66 -0.80
C ALA A 52 -7.95 9.00 -0.07
N LYS A 53 -9.16 9.35 0.38
CA LYS A 53 -9.42 10.58 1.14
C LYS A 53 -8.67 10.62 2.47
N ARG A 54 -8.65 9.50 3.22
CA ARG A 54 -7.94 9.42 4.50
C ARG A 54 -6.43 9.48 4.31
N LEU A 55 -5.89 8.85 3.27
CA LEU A 55 -4.47 8.89 2.93
C LEU A 55 -4.05 10.29 2.49
N GLN A 56 -4.84 10.94 1.63
CA GLN A 56 -4.58 12.31 1.21
C GLN A 56 -4.54 13.29 2.39
N ALA A 57 -5.40 13.09 3.40
CA ALA A 57 -5.43 13.94 4.59
C ALA A 57 -4.13 13.91 5.42
N THR A 58 -3.22 12.96 5.17
CA THR A 58 -1.90 12.90 5.82
C THR A 58 -0.78 13.49 4.96
N LEU A 59 -1.10 14.02 3.78
CA LEU A 59 -0.15 14.55 2.80
C LEU A 59 -0.34 16.07 2.61
N PRO A 60 0.67 16.80 2.07
CA PRO A 60 0.50 18.18 1.66
C PRO A 60 -0.58 18.34 0.58
N ASP A 61 -1.28 19.48 0.57
CA ASP A 61 -2.44 19.75 -0.30
C ASP A 61 -2.23 19.46 -1.80
N LYS A 62 -1.01 19.69 -2.30
CA LYS A 62 -0.64 19.43 -3.70
C LYS A 62 -0.63 17.94 -4.09
N LEU A 63 -0.54 17.02 -3.11
CA LEU A 63 -0.53 15.58 -3.32
C LEU A 63 -1.95 15.04 -3.16
N SER A 64 -2.80 15.29 -4.16
CA SER A 64 -4.25 15.09 -4.07
C SER A 64 -4.83 13.93 -4.88
N VAL A 65 -3.98 13.15 -5.57
CA VAL A 65 -4.41 12.06 -6.45
C VAL A 65 -3.72 10.76 -6.05
N CYS A 66 -4.49 9.69 -5.88
CA CYS A 66 -3.99 8.36 -5.54
C CYS A 66 -4.12 7.38 -6.71
N TYR A 67 -3.05 6.65 -6.98
CA TYR A 67 -3.06 5.46 -7.85
C TYR A 67 -2.74 4.24 -7.00
N PHE A 68 -3.63 3.23 -6.99
CA PHE A 68 -3.45 2.02 -6.21
C PHE A 68 -2.79 0.91 -7.04
N VAL A 69 -1.80 0.24 -6.45
CA VAL A 69 -1.00 -0.83 -7.03
C VAL A 69 -0.70 -1.88 -5.95
N ASN A 70 -0.16 -3.03 -6.35
CA ASN A 70 -0.04 -4.20 -5.46
C ASN A 70 1.34 -4.34 -4.81
N SER A 71 2.32 -3.51 -5.19
CA SER A 71 3.66 -3.56 -4.61
C SER A 71 4.39 -2.21 -4.69
N GLY A 72 5.45 -2.07 -3.91
CA GLY A 72 6.35 -0.92 -4.00
C GLY A 72 7.06 -0.82 -5.36
N SER A 73 7.36 -1.96 -6.00
CA SER A 73 7.95 -1.99 -7.34
C SER A 73 6.98 -1.45 -8.40
N GLU A 74 5.71 -1.86 -8.37
CA GLU A 74 4.67 -1.31 -9.26
C GLU A 74 4.47 0.19 -9.02
N ALA A 75 4.56 0.65 -7.77
CA ALA A 75 4.45 2.07 -7.44
C ALA A 75 5.60 2.88 -8.05
N ASN A 76 6.85 2.41 -7.92
CA ASN A 76 8.00 3.07 -8.50
C ASN A 76 7.95 3.06 -10.04
N ASP A 77 7.57 1.94 -10.65
CA ASP A 77 7.40 1.85 -12.11
C ASP A 77 6.34 2.85 -12.62
N LEU A 78 5.20 2.96 -11.95
CA LEU A 78 4.17 3.94 -12.30
C LEU A 78 4.66 5.38 -12.09
N ALA A 79 5.39 5.67 -11.01
CA ALA A 79 5.94 6.99 -10.75
C ALA A 79 6.90 7.45 -11.88
N LEU A 80 7.76 6.56 -12.37
CA LEU A 80 8.63 6.83 -13.51
C LEU A 80 7.81 7.12 -14.78
N ARG A 81 6.78 6.30 -15.06
CA ARG A 81 5.89 6.52 -16.20
C ARG A 81 5.17 7.88 -16.13
N LEU A 82 4.71 8.29 -14.95
CA LEU A 82 4.08 9.60 -14.74
C LEU A 82 5.09 10.74 -14.99
N ALA A 83 6.32 10.62 -14.47
CA ALA A 83 7.36 11.63 -14.66
C ALA A 83 7.77 11.77 -16.14
N TRP A 84 7.98 10.65 -16.84
CA TRP A 84 8.30 10.65 -18.27
C TRP A 84 7.17 11.24 -19.11
N GLN A 85 5.91 10.87 -18.82
CA GLN A 85 4.77 11.40 -19.55
C GLN A 85 4.57 12.90 -19.33
N TYR A 86 4.83 13.39 -18.11
CA TYR A 86 4.70 14.80 -17.77
C TYR A 86 5.83 15.66 -18.35
N THR A 87 7.08 15.16 -18.30
CA THR A 87 8.27 15.95 -18.66
C THR A 87 8.75 15.74 -20.10
N GLY A 88 8.46 14.60 -20.72
CA GLY A 88 9.04 14.17 -21.99
C GLY A 88 10.49 13.69 -21.90
N HIS A 89 11.14 13.76 -20.74
CA HIS A 89 12.52 13.31 -20.53
C HIS A 89 12.54 11.90 -19.94
N LYS A 90 13.59 11.13 -20.25
CA LYS A 90 13.75 9.75 -19.75
C LYS A 90 14.86 9.54 -18.72
N ASP A 91 15.76 10.51 -18.59
CA ASP A 91 16.92 10.40 -17.72
C ASP A 91 16.51 10.39 -16.25
N ILE A 92 17.16 9.53 -15.45
CA ILE A 92 16.87 9.34 -14.02
C ILE A 92 18.15 9.52 -13.22
N ILE A 93 18.06 10.32 -12.15
CA ILE A 93 19.11 10.47 -11.14
C ILE A 93 18.76 9.55 -9.96
N THR A 94 19.71 8.72 -9.54
CA THR A 94 19.58 7.83 -8.37
C THR A 94 20.80 7.97 -7.47
N LEU A 95 20.65 7.61 -6.20
CA LEU A 95 21.78 7.46 -5.29
C LEU A 95 22.60 6.22 -5.68
N GLU A 96 23.92 6.33 -5.54
CA GLU A 96 24.82 5.17 -5.60
C GLU A 96 24.59 4.29 -4.36
N LYS A 97 24.70 2.97 -4.53
CA LYS A 97 24.50 2.00 -3.46
C LYS A 97 25.75 1.82 -2.60
#